data_AF-A0A956JX56-F1
#
_entry.id   AF-A0A956JX56-F1
#
_cell.length_a   1.000
_cell.length_b   1.000
_cell.length_c   1.000
_cell.angle_alpha   90.00
_cell.angle_beta   90.00
_cell.angle_gamma   90.00
#
_symmetry.space_group_name_H-M   'P 1'
#
loop_
_entity.id
_entity.type
_entity.pdbx_description
1 polymer ?
#
loop_
_entity_poly.entity_id
_entity_poly.type
_entity_poly.pdbx_seq_one_letter_code
_entity_poly.pdbx_strand_id
1 'polypeptide(L)'
;MTTRPWFRYLRSASLVAAALVATSATATALTGCGNEIGDSCFLSSDCSPTGDRTCDVTQPEGYCTVLGCDYDTCPDEAVCVRFFVGSFANKPCDPATEDLDASSATDDCSVDERCTLAGECVPAYAEIRYCMRKCSQQDDCRTPDYECRTQDLMIEHGGEPVLAPGERATSAQQAFCAVAP
;
A
#
# COMPACT_ATOMS: atom_id res chain seq x y z
N MET A 1 -17.35 24.38 97.55
CA MET A 1 -16.44 25.52 97.34
C MET A 1 -15.28 24.95 96.50
N THR A 2 -15.10 25.23 95.22
CA THR A 2 -14.97 26.53 94.52
C THR A 2 -15.32 26.41 93.03
N THR A 3 -16.21 27.30 92.60
CA THR A 3 -16.46 27.95 91.28
C THR A 3 -15.82 27.46 89.96
N ARG A 4 -16.71 27.23 88.96
CA ARG A 4 -16.48 27.30 87.50
C ARG A 4 -16.18 28.74 87.04
N PRO A 5 -15.54 28.95 85.86
CA PRO A 5 -16.30 29.29 84.64
C PRO A 5 -15.70 28.62 83.37
N TRP A 6 -16.48 28.08 82.42
CA TRP A 6 -17.32 28.76 81.41
C TRP A 6 -16.54 29.64 80.43
N PHE A 7 -16.63 29.24 79.15
CA PHE A 7 -16.40 30.02 77.93
C PHE A 7 -14.98 30.53 77.60
N ARG A 8 -14.29 29.86 76.66
CA ARG A 8 -13.56 30.55 75.58
C ARG A 8 -13.55 29.75 74.26
N TYR A 9 -14.36 30.27 73.33
CA TYR A 9 -14.02 30.49 71.92
C TYR A 9 -13.97 29.32 70.93
N LEU A 10 -15.17 29.01 70.41
CA LEU A 10 -15.43 28.88 68.97
C LEU A 10 -14.95 30.13 68.21
N ARG A 11 -14.01 29.95 67.27
CA ARG A 11 -13.58 30.82 66.16
C ARG A 11 -12.75 29.86 65.27
N SER A 12 -13.00 29.56 64.01
CA SER A 12 -13.66 30.30 62.95
C SER A 12 -14.02 29.29 61.84
N ALA A 13 -15.28 29.27 61.42
CA ALA A 13 -15.64 28.81 60.09
C ALA A 13 -15.21 29.86 59.05
N SER A 14 -15.01 29.42 57.80
CA SER A 14 -14.77 30.20 56.56
C SER A 14 -13.33 30.14 56.03
N LEU A 15 -13.04 29.07 55.27
CA LEU A 15 -12.50 29.20 53.91
C LEU A 15 -13.14 28.09 53.06
N VAL A 16 -14.37 28.38 52.60
CA VAL A 16 -15.02 27.68 51.50
C VAL A 16 -14.48 28.25 50.19
N ALA A 17 -14.31 27.38 49.20
CA ALA A 17 -14.20 27.65 47.77
C ALA A 17 -12.89 28.29 47.26
N ALA A 18 -12.02 27.45 46.69
CA ALA A 18 -11.51 27.59 45.31
C ALA A 18 -10.37 26.59 45.04
N ALA A 19 -10.72 25.37 44.65
CA ALA A 19 -9.83 24.53 43.85
C ALA A 19 -10.72 23.66 42.94
N LEU A 20 -11.51 24.34 42.12
CA LEU A 20 -12.23 23.77 41.00
C LEU A 20 -11.21 23.18 40.00
N VAL A 21 -11.39 21.90 39.71
CA VAL A 21 -11.20 21.28 38.39
C VAL A 21 -9.81 21.44 37.77
N ALA A 22 -8.88 20.55 38.15
CA ALA A 22 -7.68 20.26 37.38
C ALA A 22 -7.64 18.76 37.00
N THR A 23 -8.76 18.22 36.50
CA THR A 23 -8.84 16.86 35.97
C THR A 23 -8.72 16.90 34.45
N SER A 24 -7.47 16.77 33.99
CA SER A 24 -7.05 16.03 32.79
C SER A 24 -7.89 16.21 31.51
N ALA A 25 -7.54 17.23 30.72
CA ALA A 25 -7.82 17.23 29.29
C ALA A 25 -6.86 16.25 28.58
N THR A 26 -7.20 14.96 28.61
CA THR A 26 -6.52 13.96 27.77
C THR A 26 -7.04 14.13 26.35
N ALA A 27 -6.38 14.98 25.57
CA ALA A 27 -6.61 15.06 24.13
C ALA A 27 -6.04 13.78 23.50
N THR A 28 -6.87 12.74 23.36
CA THR A 28 -6.55 11.61 22.49
C THR A 28 -6.55 12.11 21.04
N ALA A 29 -5.37 12.45 20.56
CA ALA A 29 -5.10 12.58 19.13
C ALA A 29 -5.26 11.19 18.49
N LEU A 30 -6.49 10.85 18.09
CA LEU A 30 -6.71 9.86 17.04
C LEU A 30 -6.32 10.52 15.71
N THR A 31 -5.05 10.85 15.54
CA THR A 31 -4.50 11.02 14.20
C THR A 31 -4.39 9.61 13.64
N GLY A 32 -5.48 9.13 13.05
CA GLY A 32 -5.48 7.87 12.33
C GLY A 32 -4.49 8.00 11.18
N CYS A 33 -3.32 7.40 11.34
CA CYS A 33 -2.50 7.05 10.20
C CYS A 33 -3.39 6.20 9.29
N GLY A 34 -3.72 6.71 8.10
CA GLY A 34 -4.56 5.97 7.14
C GLY A 34 -3.90 4.64 6.79
N ASN A 35 -4.73 3.66 6.44
CA ASN A 35 -4.31 2.29 6.16
C ASN A 35 -3.19 2.22 5.10
N GLU A 36 -2.25 1.30 5.27
CA GLU A 36 -1.08 1.12 4.40
C GLU A 36 -1.45 0.52 3.04
N ILE A 37 -0.50 0.48 2.11
CA ILE A 37 -0.70 -0.26 0.86
C ILE A 37 -0.99 -1.73 1.16
N GLY A 38 -2.09 -2.22 0.58
CA GLY A 38 -2.57 -3.59 0.70
C GLY A 38 -3.49 -3.91 1.86
N ASP A 39 -3.82 -2.91 2.69
CA ASP A 39 -4.85 -3.05 3.72
C ASP A 39 -6.26 -3.06 3.14
N SER A 40 -7.21 -3.63 3.88
CA SER A 40 -8.64 -3.63 3.56
C SER A 40 -9.24 -2.23 3.66
N CYS A 41 -10.25 -1.96 2.84
CA CYS A 41 -10.95 -0.68 2.85
C CYS A 41 -12.35 -0.81 2.25
N PHE A 42 -13.24 0.12 2.60
CA PHE A 42 -14.53 0.26 1.94
C PHE A 42 -14.66 1.62 1.24
N LEU A 43 -13.93 2.63 1.71
CA LEU A 43 -13.89 3.98 1.18
C LEU A 43 -12.45 4.45 1.03
N SER A 44 -12.16 5.32 0.05
CA SER A 44 -10.81 5.87 -0.13
C SER A 44 -10.30 6.66 1.10
N SER A 45 -11.21 7.22 1.90
CA SER A 45 -10.87 7.89 3.16
C SER A 45 -10.30 6.95 4.23
N ASP A 46 -10.55 5.64 4.13
CA ASP A 46 -9.98 4.64 5.03
C ASP A 46 -8.47 4.48 4.78
N CYS A 47 -8.06 4.57 3.51
CA CYS A 47 -6.67 4.49 3.08
C CYS A 47 -5.92 5.80 3.31
N SER A 48 -6.56 6.91 2.93
CA SER A 48 -5.99 8.23 3.16
C SER A 48 -7.08 9.30 3.21
N PRO A 49 -7.26 9.96 4.36
CA PRO A 49 -8.11 11.16 4.46
C PRO A 49 -7.62 12.34 3.60
N THR A 50 -6.34 12.34 3.22
CA THR A 50 -5.70 13.39 2.40
C THR A 50 -5.71 13.07 0.90
N GLY A 51 -6.08 11.84 0.51
CA GLY A 51 -6.28 11.44 -0.88
C GLY A 51 -5.03 10.96 -1.63
N ASP A 52 -3.90 10.71 -0.95
CA ASP A 52 -2.70 10.11 -1.57
C ASP A 52 -2.87 8.63 -1.92
N ARG A 53 -3.87 7.97 -1.33
CA ARG A 53 -4.24 6.57 -1.58
C ARG A 53 -5.73 6.46 -1.85
N THR A 54 -6.10 5.47 -2.66
CA THR A 54 -7.49 5.13 -2.98
C THR A 54 -7.81 3.71 -2.57
N CYS A 55 -9.08 3.45 -2.29
CA CYS A 55 -9.58 2.11 -2.08
C CYS A 55 -9.97 1.48 -3.42
N ASP A 56 -9.25 0.43 -3.85
CA ASP A 56 -9.69 -0.41 -4.96
C ASP A 56 -10.71 -1.43 -4.46
N VAL A 57 -11.99 -1.08 -4.60
CA VAL A 57 -13.13 -1.93 -4.21
C VAL A 57 -13.41 -3.07 -5.19
N THR A 58 -12.66 -3.18 -6.28
CA THR A 58 -12.76 -4.34 -7.19
C THR A 58 -12.00 -5.54 -6.65
N GLN A 59 -11.14 -5.33 -5.65
CA GLN A 59 -10.36 -6.36 -4.97
C GLN A 59 -11.15 -6.97 -3.79
N PRO A 60 -10.84 -8.22 -3.39
CA PRO A 60 -11.40 -8.84 -2.19
C PRO A 60 -11.22 -7.96 -0.95
N GLU A 61 -12.34 -7.65 -0.28
CA GLU A 61 -12.41 -6.79 0.91
C GLU A 61 -11.81 -5.37 0.74
N GLY A 62 -11.65 -4.93 -0.51
CA GLY A 62 -10.98 -3.69 -0.87
C GLY A 62 -9.46 -3.76 -0.66
N TYR A 63 -8.73 -2.93 -1.40
CA TYR A 63 -7.27 -2.84 -1.30
C TYR A 63 -6.82 -1.38 -1.36
N CYS A 64 -6.15 -0.90 -0.31
CA CYS A 64 -5.54 0.42 -0.33
C CYS A 64 -4.35 0.46 -1.31
N THR A 65 -4.40 1.34 -2.30
CA THR A 65 -3.38 1.44 -3.36
C THR A 65 -3.23 2.88 -3.87
N VAL A 66 -2.28 3.09 -4.77
CA VAL A 66 -2.15 4.28 -5.62
C VAL A 66 -2.29 3.83 -7.06
N LEU A 67 -3.25 4.40 -7.77
CA LEU A 67 -3.49 4.13 -9.19
C LEU A 67 -2.54 4.98 -10.05
N GLY A 68 -1.96 4.39 -11.10
CA GLY A 68 -1.16 5.12 -12.08
C GLY A 68 0.24 5.50 -11.60
N CYS A 69 0.84 4.66 -10.74
CA CYS A 69 2.21 4.85 -10.27
C CYS A 69 3.25 4.75 -11.40
N ASP A 70 4.49 5.14 -11.09
CA ASP A 70 5.69 4.84 -11.85
C ASP A 70 6.75 4.18 -10.95
N TYR A 71 7.90 3.78 -11.52
CA TYR A 71 8.93 2.94 -10.89
C TYR A 71 9.41 3.43 -9.50
N ASP A 72 9.32 4.72 -9.19
CA ASP A 72 9.77 5.34 -7.93
C ASP A 72 8.70 6.16 -7.20
N THR A 73 7.42 6.03 -7.58
CA THR A 73 6.35 6.87 -7.01
C THR A 73 5.55 6.20 -5.91
N CYS A 74 5.75 4.89 -5.67
CA CYS A 74 5.12 4.17 -4.57
C CYS A 74 5.82 4.46 -3.24
N PRO A 75 5.12 4.39 -2.10
CA PRO A 75 5.76 4.46 -0.80
C PRO A 75 6.66 3.24 -0.56
N ASP A 76 7.57 3.32 0.43
CA ASP A 76 8.66 2.35 0.63
C ASP A 76 8.18 0.90 0.80
N GLU A 77 7.00 0.70 1.39
CA GLU A 77 6.36 -0.61 1.60
C GLU A 77 5.79 -1.25 0.32
N ALA A 78 5.76 -0.53 -0.80
CA ALA A 78 5.12 -0.93 -2.04
C ALA A 78 6.04 -0.85 -3.26
N VAL A 79 5.64 -1.55 -4.31
CA VAL A 79 6.26 -1.52 -5.64
C VAL A 79 5.20 -1.18 -6.68
N CYS A 80 5.57 -0.42 -7.70
CA CYS A 80 4.65 -0.13 -8.80
C CYS A 80 4.57 -1.37 -9.70
N VAL A 81 3.38 -1.94 -9.83
CA VAL A 81 3.13 -3.12 -10.65
C VAL A 81 2.20 -2.74 -11.78
N ARG A 82 2.54 -3.17 -12.99
CA ARG A 82 1.65 -3.08 -14.14
C ARG A 82 0.97 -4.41 -14.41
N PHE A 83 -0.31 -4.33 -14.75
CA PHE A 83 -1.15 -5.43 -15.20
C PHE A 83 -1.66 -5.10 -16.60
N PHE A 84 -1.87 -6.13 -17.42
CA PHE A 84 -2.39 -5.97 -18.77
C PHE A 84 -3.78 -6.59 -18.86
N VAL A 85 -4.79 -5.79 -19.21
CA VAL A 85 -6.20 -6.24 -19.29
C VAL A 85 -6.52 -7.01 -20.58
N GLY A 86 -5.51 -7.26 -21.41
CA GLY A 86 -5.58 -8.14 -22.57
C GLY A 86 -4.19 -8.48 -23.09
N SER A 87 -3.94 -9.76 -23.34
CA SER A 87 -2.79 -10.22 -24.11
C SER A 87 -3.25 -10.84 -25.42
N PHE A 88 -2.42 -10.70 -26.46
CA PHE A 88 -2.60 -11.45 -27.69
C PHE A 88 -1.52 -12.53 -27.72
N ALA A 89 -1.83 -13.71 -27.16
CA ALA A 89 -0.96 -14.89 -27.09
C ALA A 89 -0.45 -15.44 -28.44
N ASN A 90 -0.67 -14.71 -29.53
CA ASN A 90 -0.25 -15.06 -30.88
C ASN A 90 1.08 -14.40 -31.29
N LYS A 91 1.62 -13.50 -30.46
CA LYS A 91 2.84 -12.75 -30.75
C LYS A 91 3.86 -12.92 -29.62
N PRO A 92 4.70 -13.97 -29.68
CA PRO A 92 5.73 -14.21 -28.69
C PRO A 92 6.88 -13.21 -28.83
N CYS A 93 7.60 -13.00 -27.73
CA CYS A 93 8.83 -12.22 -27.64
C CYS A 93 9.74 -12.80 -26.56
N ASP A 94 11.03 -12.48 -26.59
CA ASP A 94 11.96 -12.81 -25.51
C ASP A 94 12.31 -11.55 -24.69
N PRO A 95 11.84 -11.43 -23.43
CA PRO A 95 12.07 -10.25 -22.61
C PRO A 95 13.55 -10.01 -22.28
N ALA A 96 14.43 -11.00 -22.52
CA ALA A 96 15.86 -10.86 -22.34
C ALA A 96 16.58 -10.25 -23.56
N THR A 97 15.99 -10.31 -24.75
CA THR A 97 16.60 -9.83 -26.00
C THR A 97 15.83 -8.73 -26.70
N GLU A 98 14.57 -8.50 -26.31
CA GLU A 98 13.71 -7.50 -26.93
C GLU A 98 14.21 -6.08 -26.78
N ASP A 99 14.10 -5.30 -27.87
CA ASP A 99 14.44 -3.88 -27.95
C ASP A 99 15.87 -3.54 -27.49
N LEU A 100 16.79 -4.51 -27.65
CA LEU A 100 18.17 -4.32 -27.26
C LEU A 100 19.03 -3.71 -28.38
N ASP A 101 19.98 -2.86 -28.00
CA ASP A 101 21.07 -2.46 -28.89
C ASP A 101 22.24 -3.45 -28.75
N ALA A 102 21.97 -4.72 -29.07
CA ALA A 102 22.92 -5.83 -28.96
C ALA A 102 22.90 -6.69 -30.22
N SER A 103 24.00 -7.39 -30.50
CA SER A 103 24.11 -8.27 -31.67
C SER A 103 23.14 -9.46 -31.68
N SER A 104 22.53 -9.77 -30.53
CA SER A 104 21.52 -10.82 -30.35
C SER A 104 20.16 -10.26 -29.99
N ALA A 105 19.91 -8.97 -30.26
CA ALA A 105 18.64 -8.34 -29.98
C ALA A 105 17.53 -8.84 -30.91
N THR A 106 16.33 -8.90 -30.35
CA THR A 106 15.08 -9.08 -31.08
C THR A 106 14.30 -7.77 -31.08
N ASP A 107 13.40 -7.63 -32.05
CA ASP A 107 12.48 -6.49 -32.23
C ASP A 107 11.15 -7.12 -32.66
N ASP A 108 10.62 -7.97 -31.77
CA ASP A 108 9.45 -8.79 -32.02
C ASP A 108 8.17 -7.97 -31.87
N CYS A 109 8.07 -7.16 -30.80
CA CYS A 109 6.96 -6.28 -30.48
C CYS A 109 6.99 -4.99 -31.30
N SER A 110 5.82 -4.42 -31.60
CA SER A 110 5.77 -3.10 -32.27
C SER A 110 6.05 -1.97 -31.28
N VAL A 111 6.29 -0.76 -31.81
CA VAL A 111 6.59 0.46 -31.02
C VAL A 111 5.51 0.85 -29.99
N ASP A 112 4.30 0.31 -30.12
CA ASP A 112 3.16 0.50 -29.23
C ASP A 112 2.84 -0.74 -28.38
N GLU A 113 3.71 -1.74 -28.40
CA GLU A 113 3.64 -2.97 -27.63
C GLU A 113 4.78 -3.03 -26.59
N ARG A 114 4.65 -3.97 -25.64
CA ARG A 114 5.62 -4.29 -24.60
C ARG A 114 5.79 -5.79 -24.55
N CYS A 115 7.02 -6.27 -24.38
CA CYS A 115 7.26 -7.67 -24.08
C CYS A 115 7.10 -7.92 -22.57
N THR A 116 6.15 -8.78 -22.21
CA THR A 116 5.89 -9.16 -20.80
C THR A 116 6.87 -10.21 -20.29
N LEU A 117 6.93 -10.40 -18.98
CA LEU A 117 7.65 -11.52 -18.36
C LEU A 117 7.20 -12.89 -18.89
N ALA A 118 5.94 -13.02 -19.32
CA ALA A 118 5.42 -14.25 -19.91
C ALA A 118 5.89 -14.50 -21.35
N GLY A 119 6.67 -13.58 -21.94
CA GLY A 119 7.17 -13.71 -23.31
C GLY A 119 6.10 -13.44 -24.37
N GLU A 120 5.14 -12.57 -24.06
CA GLU A 120 4.09 -12.14 -24.99
C GLU A 120 4.13 -10.63 -25.21
N CYS A 121 4.00 -10.22 -26.47
CA CYS A 121 3.78 -8.82 -26.83
C CYS A 121 2.35 -8.41 -26.44
N VAL A 122 2.25 -7.37 -25.63
CA VAL A 122 0.97 -6.79 -25.19
C VAL A 122 0.91 -5.31 -25.55
N PRO A 123 -0.26 -4.76 -25.91
CA PRO A 123 -0.35 -3.34 -26.23
C PRO A 123 -0.08 -2.48 -24.99
N ALA A 124 0.76 -1.45 -25.13
CA ALA A 124 1.10 -0.54 -24.04
C ALA A 124 -0.14 0.21 -23.50
N TYR A 125 -1.19 0.38 -24.31
CA TYR A 125 -2.43 1.02 -23.86
C TYR A 125 -3.30 0.13 -22.97
N ALA A 126 -3.05 -1.19 -22.93
CA ALA A 126 -3.76 -2.14 -22.07
C ALA A 126 -3.16 -2.20 -20.64
N GLU A 127 -2.10 -1.43 -20.40
CA GLU A 127 -1.40 -1.37 -19.13
C GLU A 127 -2.19 -0.56 -18.09
N ILE A 128 -2.38 -1.13 -16.90
CA ILE A 128 -2.90 -0.43 -15.72
C ILE A 128 -1.93 -0.65 -14.57
N ARG A 129 -1.62 0.41 -13.84
CA ARG A 129 -0.59 0.41 -12.78
C ARG A 129 -1.19 0.63 -11.41
N TYR A 130 -0.71 -0.14 -10.44
CA TYR A 130 -1.08 -0.05 -9.04
C TYR A 130 0.14 -0.18 -8.15
N CYS A 131 0.21 0.58 -7.05
CA CYS A 131 1.14 0.25 -5.99
C CYS A 131 0.65 -1.02 -5.27
N MET A 132 1.49 -2.04 -5.26
CA MET A 132 1.23 -3.31 -4.59
C MET A 132 2.20 -3.48 -3.43
N ARG A 133 1.72 -3.97 -2.29
CA ARG A 133 2.52 -4.23 -1.09
C ARG A 133 3.64 -5.21 -1.42
N LYS A 134 4.88 -4.88 -1.05
CA LYS A 134 6.02 -5.80 -1.17
C LYS A 134 5.83 -6.99 -0.24
N CYS A 135 6.34 -8.15 -0.64
CA CYS A 135 6.39 -9.33 0.21
C CYS A 135 7.72 -10.06 0.03
N SER A 136 8.13 -10.79 1.07
CA SER A 136 9.22 -11.76 1.06
C SER A 136 8.68 -13.19 1.16
N GLN A 137 7.49 -13.36 1.75
CA GLN A 137 6.84 -14.64 1.99
C GLN A 137 5.31 -14.48 2.00
N GLN A 138 4.60 -15.60 1.93
CA GLN A 138 3.14 -15.66 1.74
C GLN A 138 2.33 -15.00 2.88
N ASP A 139 2.82 -15.05 4.11
CA ASP A 139 2.19 -14.46 5.30
C ASP A 139 2.39 -12.93 5.41
N ASP A 140 3.19 -12.32 4.53
CA ASP A 140 3.20 -10.86 4.36
C ASP A 140 1.93 -10.34 3.66
N CYS A 141 1.22 -11.24 2.96
CA CYS A 141 0.01 -10.94 2.21
C CYS A 141 -1.25 -11.33 2.97
N ARG A 142 -2.38 -10.72 2.62
CA ARG A 142 -3.68 -11.03 3.21
C ARG A 142 -4.21 -12.37 2.72
N THR A 143 -3.84 -13.45 3.41
CA THR A 143 -4.36 -14.79 3.13
C THR A 143 -5.83 -14.93 3.55
N PRO A 144 -6.64 -15.76 2.87
CA PRO A 144 -6.26 -16.66 1.77
C PRO A 144 -6.36 -16.03 0.37
N ASP A 145 -6.92 -14.83 0.25
CA ASP A 145 -7.30 -14.25 -1.04
C ASP A 145 -6.12 -13.63 -1.80
N TYR A 146 -5.00 -13.37 -1.12
CA TYR A 146 -3.79 -12.81 -1.71
C TYR A 146 -2.63 -13.80 -1.65
N GLU A 147 -1.81 -13.81 -2.69
CA GLU A 147 -0.55 -14.53 -2.78
C GLU A 147 0.64 -13.58 -2.84
N CYS A 148 1.78 -14.03 -2.33
CA CYS A 148 3.05 -13.34 -2.57
C CYS A 148 3.60 -13.74 -3.94
N ARG A 149 3.36 -12.90 -4.96
CA ARG A 149 3.81 -13.17 -6.33
C ARG A 149 5.30 -12.99 -6.47
N THR A 150 6.00 -14.11 -6.54
CA THR A 150 7.38 -14.21 -7.03
C THR A 150 7.41 -14.16 -8.55
N GLN A 151 8.59 -14.05 -9.15
CA GLN A 151 8.74 -13.98 -10.60
C GLN A 151 8.04 -15.12 -11.36
N ASP A 152 8.10 -16.35 -10.86
CA ASP A 152 7.41 -17.49 -11.48
C ASP A 152 5.88 -17.30 -11.46
N LEU A 153 5.34 -16.79 -10.35
CA LEU A 153 3.91 -16.46 -10.23
C LEU A 153 3.51 -15.20 -11.03
N MET A 154 4.44 -14.26 -11.26
CA MET A 154 4.21 -13.13 -12.16
C MET A 154 4.02 -13.60 -13.60
N ILE A 155 4.80 -14.60 -14.03
CA ILE A 155 4.66 -15.24 -15.35
C ILE A 155 3.33 -15.99 -15.44
N GLU A 156 2.94 -16.72 -14.39
CA GLU A 156 1.74 -17.55 -14.40
C GLU A 156 0.43 -16.76 -14.24
N HIS A 157 0.39 -15.83 -13.29
CA HIS A 157 -0.83 -15.12 -12.87
C HIS A 157 -0.87 -13.65 -13.28
N GLY A 158 0.20 -13.16 -13.90
CA GLY A 158 0.32 -11.79 -14.39
C GLY A 158 0.65 -10.76 -13.32
N GLY A 159 0.95 -9.56 -13.82
CA GLY A 159 1.48 -8.47 -13.02
C GLY A 159 3.00 -8.50 -12.99
N GLU A 160 3.65 -7.40 -13.31
CA GLU A 160 5.10 -7.27 -13.28
C GLU A 160 5.53 -5.89 -12.77
N PRO A 161 6.66 -5.77 -12.05
CA PRO A 161 7.15 -4.47 -11.62
C PRO A 161 7.44 -3.52 -12.79
N VAL A 162 7.10 -2.25 -12.60
CA VAL A 162 7.56 -1.18 -13.49
C VAL A 162 9.03 -0.93 -13.17
N LEU A 163 9.89 -1.17 -14.15
CA LEU A 163 11.34 -1.04 -14.03
C LEU A 163 11.77 0.41 -14.15
N ALA A 164 12.90 0.75 -13.53
CA ALA A 164 13.50 2.06 -13.73
C ALA A 164 13.94 2.26 -15.19
N PRO A 165 14.05 3.51 -15.68
CA PRO A 165 14.54 3.77 -17.02
C PRO A 165 15.91 3.13 -17.28
N GLY A 166 15.99 2.26 -18.29
CA GLY A 166 17.21 1.53 -18.65
C GLY A 166 17.44 0.23 -17.88
N GLU A 167 16.62 -0.09 -16.88
CA GLU A 167 16.61 -1.42 -16.24
C GLU A 167 15.82 -2.44 -17.08
N ARG A 168 16.13 -3.72 -16.87
CA ARG A 168 15.59 -4.84 -17.67
C ARG A 168 15.03 -5.93 -16.78
N ALA A 169 14.05 -6.65 -17.32
CA ALA A 169 13.33 -7.72 -16.64
C ALA A 169 14.14 -9.04 -16.52
N THR A 170 15.48 -8.96 -16.59
CA THR A 170 16.40 -10.12 -16.62
C THR A 170 16.90 -10.54 -15.24
N SER A 171 16.43 -9.88 -14.17
CA SER A 171 16.82 -10.16 -12.78
C SER A 171 15.60 -10.57 -11.95
N ALA A 172 15.86 -11.16 -10.77
CA ALA A 172 14.81 -11.51 -9.81
C ALA A 172 13.98 -10.26 -9.47
N GLN A 173 12.74 -10.24 -9.93
CA GLN A 173 11.83 -9.11 -9.75
C GLN A 173 11.39 -8.98 -8.29
N GLN A 174 11.14 -7.75 -7.85
CA GLN A 174 10.59 -7.49 -6.51
C GLN A 174 9.22 -8.15 -6.37
N ALA A 175 9.11 -9.12 -5.46
CA ALA A 175 7.85 -9.79 -5.18
C ALA A 175 6.82 -8.86 -4.52
N PHE A 176 5.54 -9.10 -4.80
CA PHE A 176 4.43 -8.28 -4.33
C PHE A 176 3.17 -9.09 -4.04
N CYS A 177 2.32 -8.59 -3.16
CA CYS A 177 1.03 -9.19 -2.87
C CYS A 177 0.02 -8.85 -3.96
N ALA A 178 -0.65 -9.87 -4.51
CA ALA A 178 -1.77 -9.71 -5.44
C ALA A 178 -2.82 -10.81 -5.20
N VAL A 179 -4.02 -10.62 -5.74
CA VAL A 179 -5.12 -11.59 -5.56
C VAL A 179 -4.78 -12.93 -6.19
N ALA A 180 -4.88 -14.01 -5.44
CA ALA A 180 -4.72 -15.36 -5.98
C ALA A 180 -5.86 -15.69 -6.97
N PRO A 181 -5.57 -16.34 -8.11
CA PRO A 181 -6.58 -16.68 -9.12
C PRO A 181 -7.61 -17.73 -8.67
#